data_AF-A0AAP9YGC1-F1
#
_entry.id   AF-A0AAP9YGC1-F1
#
_cell.length_a   1.000
_cell.length_b   1.000
_cell.length_c   1.000
_cell.angle_alpha   90.00
_cell.angle_beta   90.00
_cell.angle_gamma   90.00
#
_symmetry.space_group_name_H-M   'P 1'
#
loop_
_entity.id
_entity.type
_entity.pdbx_description
1 polymer ?
#
loop_
_entity_poly.entity_id
_entity_poly.type
_entity_poly.pdbx_seq_one_letter_code
_entity_poly.pdbx_strand_id
1 'polypeptide(L)' 'MNYQPKGGMCVACRYAKHNCPSLPFASMPVLEVEGRTIIVRCTQFQRRK' A
#
# COMPACT_ATOMS: atom_id res chain seq x y z
N MET A 1 -14.83 -4.22 -0.17
CA MET A 1 -13.55 -4.42 -0.89
C MET A 1 -12.43 -3.97 0.02
N ASN A 2 -11.36 -4.75 0.14
CA ASN A 2 -10.23 -4.42 0.99
C ASN A 2 -9.10 -3.87 0.11
N TYR A 3 -8.52 -2.71 0.46
CA TYR A 3 -7.40 -2.13 -0.29
C TYR A 3 -6.12 -2.29 0.52
N GLN A 4 -5.09 -2.87 -0.09
CA GLN A 4 -3.82 -3.10 0.57
C GLN A 4 -2.68 -2.59 -0.32
N PRO A 5 -1.69 -1.87 0.24
CA PRO A 5 -0.52 -1.53 -0.54
C PRO A 5 0.29 -2.79 -0.87
N LYS A 6 0.97 -2.80 -2.02
CA LYS A 6 1.89 -3.90 -2.37
C LYS A 6 2.89 -4.14 -1.24
N GLY A 7 2.90 -5.36 -0.68
CA GLY A 7 3.69 -5.70 0.51
C GLY A 7 5.17 -5.34 0.38
N GLY A 8 5.78 -5.61 -0.78
CA GLY A 8 7.19 -5.23 -1.05
C GLY A 8 7.46 -3.73 -0.95
N MET A 9 6.51 -2.87 -1.33
CA MET A 9 6.64 -1.42 -1.12
C MET A 9 6.49 -1.06 0.36
N CYS A 10 5.58 -1.71 1.08
CA CYS A 10 5.39 -1.46 2.51
C CYS A 10 6.65 -1.83 3.32
N VAL A 11 7.24 -3.00 3.05
CA VAL A 11 8.47 -3.48 3.73
C VAL A 11 9.68 -2.60 3.42
N ALA A 12 9.80 -2.09 2.18
CA ALA A 12 10.87 -1.18 1.79
C ALA A 12 10.65 0.28 2.25
N CYS A 13 9.49 0.59 2.83
CA CYS A 13 9.14 1.93 3.25
C CYS A 13 9.86 2.32 4.55
N ARG A 14 10.16 3.60 4.73
CA ARG A 14 10.61 4.18 6.00
C ARG A 14 9.61 3.90 7.14
N TYR A 15 8.33 3.76 6.80
CA TYR A 15 7.24 3.51 7.74
C TYR A 15 6.83 2.03 7.83
N ALA A 16 7.68 1.07 7.46
CA ALA A 16 7.34 -0.36 7.40
C ALA A 16 6.78 -0.95 8.71
N LYS A 17 7.06 -0.32 9.86
CA LYS A 17 6.57 -0.74 11.19
C LYS A 17 5.32 0.02 11.65
N HIS A 18 4.81 0.94 10.84
CA HIS A 18 3.64 1.74 11.15
C HIS A 18 2.45 1.30 10.32
N ASN A 19 1.27 1.33 10.93
CA ASN A 19 0.03 1.29 10.18
C ASN A 19 -0.18 2.67 9.55
N CYS A 20 -0.61 2.71 8.30
CA CYS A 20 -0.91 3.94 7.57
C CYS A 20 -2.44 4.13 7.39
N PRO A 21 -3.24 4.21 8.48
CA PRO A 21 -4.69 4.18 8.39
C PRO A 21 -5.31 5.43 7.74
N SER A 22 -4.59 6.56 7.74
CA SER A 22 -5.05 7.82 7.15
C SER A 22 -4.85 7.92 5.64
N LEU A 23 -4.18 6.94 5.02
CA LEU A 23 -3.90 7.00 3.58
C LEU A 23 -5.13 6.57 2.77
N PRO A 24 -5.48 7.30 1.69
CA PRO A 24 -6.63 6.96 0.85
C PRO A 24 -6.28 5.82 -0.12
N PHE A 25 -6.08 4.59 0.39
CA PHE A 25 -5.70 3.44 -0.44
C PHE A 25 -6.69 3.16 -1.58
N ALA A 26 -7.97 3.49 -1.40
CA ALA A 26 -9.00 3.31 -2.42
C ALA A 26 -8.82 4.21 -3.66
N SER A 27 -8.12 5.34 -3.53
CA SER A 27 -7.84 6.26 -4.65
C SER A 27 -6.45 6.04 -5.25
N MET A 28 -5.70 5.06 -4.78
CA MET A 28 -4.36 4.76 -5.29
C MET A 28 -4.44 3.85 -6.53
N PRO A 29 -3.43 3.89 -7.43
CA PRO A 29 -3.42 3.06 -8.62
C PRO A 29 -3.48 1.56 -8.26
N VAL A 30 -4.45 0.85 -8.83
CA VAL A 30 -4.58 -0.61 -8.68
C VAL A 30 -3.47 -1.30 -9.47
N LEU A 31 -2.78 -2.24 -8.82
CA LEU A 31 -1.78 -3.08 -9.44
C LEU A 31 -2.33 -4.48 -9.75
N GLU A 32 -3.10 -5.03 -8.82
CA GLU A 32 -3.58 -6.41 -8.88
C GLU A 32 -4.85 -6.57 -8.04
N VAL A 33 -5.71 -7.53 -8.40
CA VAL A 33 -6.94 -7.85 -7.67
C VAL A 33 -6.93 -9.34 -7.34
N GLU A 34 -6.86 -9.66 -6.05
CA GLU A 34 -6.90 -11.02 -5.53
C GLU A 34 -8.21 -11.23 -4.77
N GLY A 35 -9.22 -11.77 -5.47
CA GLY A 35 -10.54 -12.03 -4.91
C GLY A 35 -11.23 -10.75 -4.41
N ARG A 36 -11.25 -10.54 -3.09
CA ARG A 36 -11.85 -9.34 -2.44
C ARG A 36 -10.82 -8.29 -2.03
N THR A 37 -9.54 -8.57 -2.25
CA THR A 37 -8.42 -7.69 -1.92
C THR A 37 -7.89 -7.02 -3.18
N ILE A 38 -7.76 -5.71 -3.15
CA ILE A 38 -7.22 -4.89 -4.23
C ILE A 38 -5.84 -4.42 -3.78
N ILE A 39 -4.81 -4.90 -4.46
CA ILE A 39 -3.43 -4.50 -4.24
C ILE A 39 -3.18 -3.21 -4.99
N VAL A 40 -2.79 -2.15 -4.27
CA VAL A 40 -2.54 -0.82 -4.82
C VAL A 40 -1.07 -0.41 -4.72
N ARG A 41 -0.65 0.49 -5.60
CA ARG A 41 0.64 1.16 -5.52
C ARG A 41 0.55 2.31 -4.52
N CYS A 42 1.25 2.21 -3.40
CA CYS A 42 1.28 3.30 -2.42
C CYS A 42 1.93 4.56 -3.01
N THR A 43 1.19 5.67 -3.08
CA THR A 43 1.69 6.96 -3.60
C THR A 43 2.50 7.74 -2.56
N GLN A 44 2.35 7.42 -1.28
CA GLN A 44 3.12 8.01 -0.17
C GLN A 44 4.34 7.17 0.22
N PHE A 45 4.72 6.20 -0.63
CA PHE A 45 5.88 5.36 -0.40
C PHE A 45 7.16 6.18 -0.31
N GLN A 46 7.92 5.98 0.77
CA GLN A 46 9.24 6.57 0.95
C GLN A 46 10.24 5.45 1.21
N ARG A 47 11.16 5.20 0.28
CA ARG A 47 12.17 4.16 0.44
C ARG A 47 13.05 4.47 1.64
N ARG A 48 13.27 3.47 2.51
CA ARG A 48 14.25 3.56 3.58
C ARG A 48 15.65 3.71 2.96
N LYS A 49 16.41 4.72 3.39
CA LYS A 49 17.83 4.87 3.03
C LYS A 49 18.65 3.74 3.66
#